data_AF-A0A8J7SBK6-F1
#
_entry.id   AF-A0A8J7SBK6-F1
#
_cell.length_a   1.000
_cell.length_b   1.000
_cell.length_c   1.000
_cell.angle_alpha   90.00
_cell.angle_beta   90.00
_cell.angle_gamma   90.00
#
_symmetry.space_group_name_H-M   'P 1'
#
loop_
_entity.id
_entity.type
_entity.pdbx_description
1 polymer ?
#
loop_
_entity_poly.entity_id
_entity_poly.type
_entity_poly.pdbx_seq_one_letter_code
_entity_poly.pdbx_strand_id
1 'polypeptide(L)'
;MALNLYLSRIQRLDILIRKKSTGSPKELAEKLGISERWLFHLLDEIREELDCPIRYNRLRRSYEYEKPGKVMIGFLNEAELDIKSLKSTNGGHLLHSMYLYIQ
;
A
#
# COMPACT_ATOMS: atom_id res chain seq x y z
N MET A 1 -15.22 -13.07 10.90
CA MET A 1 -14.82 -13.16 9.46
C MET A 1 -14.68 -11.80 8.77
N ALA A 2 -14.53 -10.66 9.48
CA ALA A 2 -14.42 -9.33 8.85
C ALA A 2 -12.96 -8.88 8.61
N LEU A 3 -12.06 -9.22 9.54
CA LEU A 3 -10.66 -8.78 9.50
C LEU A 3 -9.88 -9.33 8.30
N ASN A 4 -10.05 -10.61 7.96
CA ASN A 4 -9.37 -11.23 6.83
C ASN A 4 -9.72 -10.54 5.50
N LEU A 5 -11.00 -10.24 5.28
CA LEU A 5 -11.46 -9.54 4.08
C LEU A 5 -10.82 -8.14 3.97
N TYR A 6 -10.81 -7.38 5.06
CA TYR A 6 -10.20 -6.06 5.11
C TYR A 6 -8.70 -6.11 4.76
N LEU A 7 -7.94 -7.00 5.42
CA LEU A 7 -6.51 -7.19 5.17
C LEU A 7 -6.23 -7.63 3.72
N SER A 8 -7.02 -8.56 3.19
CA SER A 8 -6.87 -9.03 1.81
C SER A 8 -7.08 -7.91 0.78
N ARG A 9 -8.00 -6.98 1.05
CA ARG A 9 -8.27 -5.82 0.20
C ARG A 9 -7.10 -4.84 0.21
N ILE A 10 -6.49 -4.59 1.37
CA ILE A 10 -5.30 -3.74 1.45
C ILE A 10 -4.13 -4.37 0.69
N GLN A 11 -3.88 -5.67 0.88
CA GLN A 11 -2.84 -6.39 0.13
C GLN A 11 -3.10 -6.33 -1.38
N ARG A 12 -4.35 -6.51 -1.79
CA ARG A 12 -4.73 -6.45 -3.20
C ARG A 12 -4.54 -5.04 -3.76
N LEU A 13 -4.91 -4.01 -3.00
CA LEU A 13 -4.74 -2.61 -3.37
C LEU A 13 -3.26 -2.25 -3.55
N ASP A 14 -2.37 -2.62 -2.62
CA ASP A 14 -0.91 -2.42 -2.75
C ASP A 14 -0.39 -2.99 -4.07
N ILE A 15 -0.73 -4.25 -4.36
CA ILE A 15 -0.29 -4.93 -5.58
C ILE A 15 -0.75 -4.17 -6.83
N LEU A 16 -2.00 -3.71 -6.85
CA LEU A 16 -2.56 -3.00 -8.01
C LEU A 16 -1.94 -1.62 -8.20
N ILE A 17 -1.70 -0.87 -7.11
CA ILE A 17 -1.05 0.45 -7.15
C ILE A 17 0.40 0.32 -7.65
N ARG A 18 1.16 -0.64 -7.10
CA ARG A 18 2.57 -0.86 -7.49
C ARG A 18 2.72 -1.28 -8.95
N LYS A 19 1.78 -2.11 -9.43
CA LYS A 19 1.71 -2.52 -10.84
C LYS A 19 1.13 -1.44 -11.76
N LYS A 20 0.65 -0.32 -11.20
CA LYS A 20 -0.07 0.74 -11.94
C LYS A 20 -1.23 0.18 -12.78
N SER A 21 -1.92 -0.80 -12.21
CA SER A 21 -2.98 -1.57 -12.86
C SER A 21 -4.32 -1.41 -12.17
N THR A 22 -4.55 -0.28 -11.48
CA THR A 22 -5.81 -0.05 -10.75
C THR A 22 -6.97 0.22 -11.71
N GLY A 23 -6.71 0.93 -12.82
CA GLY A 23 -7.78 1.50 -13.62
C GLY A 23 -8.35 2.76 -12.95
N SER A 24 -9.52 3.19 -13.42
CA SER A 24 -10.33 4.24 -12.80
C SER A 24 -10.79 3.85 -11.39
N PRO A 25 -11.24 4.81 -10.55
CA PRO A 25 -11.78 4.50 -9.23
C PRO A 25 -12.87 3.42 -9.26
N LYS A 26 -13.79 3.50 -10.24
CA LYS A 26 -14.81 2.48 -10.48
C LYS A 26 -14.23 1.09 -10.74
N GLU A 27 -13.29 0.97 -11.69
CA GLU A 27 -12.64 -0.31 -12.00
C GLU A 27 -11.85 -0.87 -10.81
N LEU A 28 -11.22 0.00 -10.01
CA LEU A 28 -10.52 -0.41 -8.80
C LEU A 28 -11.48 -0.92 -7.73
N ALA A 29 -12.63 -0.25 -7.53
CA ALA A 29 -13.65 -0.68 -6.58
C ALA A 29 -14.22 -2.06 -6.98
N GLU A 30 -14.49 -2.27 -8.27
CA GLU A 30 -14.90 -3.57 -8.81
C GLU A 30 -13.84 -4.66 -8.58
N LYS A 31 -12.56 -4.37 -8.84
CA LYS A 31 -11.44 -5.30 -8.58
C LYS A 31 -11.28 -5.68 -7.10
N LEU A 32 -11.72 -4.82 -6.19
CA LEU A 32 -11.67 -5.04 -4.74
C LEU A 32 -13.00 -5.58 -4.17
N GLY A 33 -14.04 -5.70 -5.00
CA GLY A 33 -15.37 -6.14 -4.59
C GLY A 33 -15.99 -5.22 -3.55
N ILE A 34 -15.88 -3.91 -3.75
CA ILE A 34 -16.40 -2.85 -2.86
C ILE A 34 -17.11 -1.76 -3.66
N SER A 35 -17.88 -0.91 -2.98
CA SER A 35 -18.43 0.30 -3.61
C SER A 35 -17.35 1.37 -3.79
N GLU A 36 -17.56 2.26 -4.76
CA GLU A 36 -16.64 3.41 -4.98
C GLU A 36 -16.52 4.29 -3.74
N ARG A 37 -17.62 4.51 -2.99
CA ARG A 37 -17.57 5.23 -1.72
C ARG A 37 -16.62 4.57 -0.73
N TRP A 38 -16.70 3.24 -0.59
CA TRP A 38 -15.87 2.51 0.36
C TRP A 38 -14.41 2.44 -0.12
N LEU A 39 -14.16 2.44 -1.43
CA LEU A 39 -12.82 2.60 -1.98
C LEU A 39 -12.20 3.94 -1.55
N PHE A 40 -12.95 5.05 -1.62
CA PHE A 40 -12.42 6.34 -1.19
C PHE A 40 -12.08 6.34 0.31
N HIS A 41 -12.97 5.80 1.15
CA HIS A 41 -12.66 5.63 2.58
C HIS A 41 -11.40 4.80 2.81
N LEU A 42 -11.24 3.66 2.12
CA LEU A 42 -10.03 2.83 2.24
C LEU A 42 -8.76 3.56 1.79
N LEU A 43 -8.84 4.34 0.71
CA LEU A 43 -7.72 5.12 0.22
C LEU A 43 -7.33 6.23 1.20
N ASP A 44 -8.30 6.87 1.84
CA ASP A 44 -8.06 7.93 2.82
C ASP A 44 -7.49 7.35 4.11
N GLU A 45 -8.03 6.23 4.62
CA GLU A 45 -7.45 5.49 5.76
C GLU A 45 -5.97 5.13 5.50
N ILE A 46 -5.64 4.63 4.31
CA ILE A 46 -4.24 4.27 3.99
C ILE A 46 -3.34 5.51 3.86
N ARG A 47 -3.87 6.67 3.43
CA ARG A 47 -3.09 7.91 3.39
C ARG A 47 -2.83 8.46 4.78
N GLU A 48 -3.87 8.51 5.61
CA GLU A 48 -3.84 9.19 6.91
C GLU A 48 -3.16 8.33 7.98
N GLU A 49 -3.51 7.04 8.07
CA GLU A 49 -3.02 6.15 9.13
C GLU A 49 -1.63 5.57 8.84
N LEU A 50 -1.27 5.43 7.56
CA LEU A 50 0.01 4.82 7.15
C LEU A 50 0.96 5.80 6.45
N ASP A 51 0.60 7.09 6.38
CA ASP A 51 1.34 8.14 5.66
C ASP A 51 1.73 7.71 4.22
N CYS A 52 0.83 6.99 3.55
CA CYS A 52 1.13 6.38 2.26
C CYS A 52 0.85 7.37 1.11
N PRO A 53 1.86 7.77 0.31
CA PRO A 53 1.69 8.82 -0.69
C PRO A 53 1.03 8.26 -1.98
N ILE A 54 -0.29 8.05 -1.93
CA ILE A 54 -1.09 7.53 -3.04
C ILE A 54 -1.76 8.67 -3.80
N ARG A 55 -1.49 8.76 -5.11
CA ARG A 55 -2.20 9.69 -6.02
C ARG A 55 -2.84 8.98 -7.19
N TYR A 56 -3.86 9.60 -7.78
CA TYR A 56 -4.43 9.15 -9.04
C TYR A 56 -3.77 9.84 -10.24
N ASN A 57 -3.15 9.07 -11.13
CA ASN A 57 -2.59 9.56 -12.37
C ASN A 57 -3.64 9.47 -13.50
N ARG A 58 -4.19 10.61 -13.90
CA ARG A 58 -5.24 10.68 -14.94
C ARG A 58 -4.77 10.20 -16.31
N LEU A 59 -3.51 10.47 -16.68
CA LEU A 59 -2.94 10.05 -17.97
C LEU A 59 -2.78 8.53 -18.05
N ARG A 60 -2.33 7.92 -16.95
CA ARG A 60 -2.17 6.46 -16.84
C ARG A 60 -3.46 5.72 -16.49
N ARG A 61 -4.51 6.46 -16.09
CA ARG A 61 -5.76 5.93 -15.54
C ARG A 61 -5.49 4.91 -14.43
N SER A 62 -4.60 5.26 -13.50
CA SER A 62 -4.24 4.40 -12.37
C SER A 62 -3.81 5.19 -11.16
N TYR A 63 -4.09 4.67 -9.96
CA TYR A 63 -3.40 5.07 -8.76
C TYR A 63 -1.94 4.57 -8.79
N GLU A 64 -1.04 5.40 -8.28
CA GLU A 64 0.39 5.11 -8.14
C GLU A 64 0.91 5.71 -6.83
N TYR A 65 1.98 5.13 -6.29
CA TYR A 65 2.73 5.76 -5.22
C TYR A 65 3.60 6.88 -5.77
N GLU A 66 3.65 8.02 -5.09
CA GLU A 66 4.50 9.15 -5.49
C GLU A 66 5.98 8.89 -5.18
N LYS A 67 6.25 8.00 -4.21
CA LYS A 67 7.58 7.53 -3.83
C LYS A 67 7.61 6.00 -3.92
N PRO A 68 8.76 5.37 -4.25
CA PRO A 68 8.89 3.92 -4.17
C PRO A 68 8.46 3.43 -2.79
N GLY A 69 7.61 2.39 -2.74
CA GLY A 69 6.81 2.06 -1.58
C GLY A 69 6.14 0.70 -1.68
N LYS A 70 5.86 0.08 -0.52
CA LYS A 70 4.89 -1.01 -0.37
C LYS A 70 4.23 -0.91 1.01
N VAL A 71 2.94 -1.23 1.08
CA VAL A 71 2.23 -1.37 2.35
C VAL A 71 2.50 -2.77 2.92
N MET A 72 2.84 -2.84 4.20
CA MET A 72 3.03 -4.09 4.93
C MET A 72 2.19 -4.08 6.19
N ILE A 73 1.34 -5.10 6.36
CA ILE A 73 0.54 -5.30 7.56
C ILE A 73 0.88 -6.68 8.10
N GLY A 74 1.30 -6.73 9.36
CA GLY A 74 1.68 -7.97 10.03
C GLY A 74 2.28 -7.69 11.40
N PHE A 75 2.50 -8.76 12.15
CA PHE A 75 3.27 -8.73 13.39
C PHE A 75 4.72 -9.07 13.07
N LEU A 76 5.66 -8.28 13.57
CA LEU A 76 7.10 -8.54 13.50
C LEU A 76 7.61 -8.71 14.92
N ASN A 77 8.35 -9.77 15.19
CA ASN A 77 9.05 -9.90 16.46
C ASN A 77 10.28 -8.98 16.44
N GLU A 78 10.57 -8.30 17.54
CA GLU A 78 11.76 -7.45 17.70
C GLU A 78 13.07 -8.19 17.38
N ALA A 79 13.15 -9.48 17.67
CA ALA A 79 14.31 -10.32 17.33
C ALA A 79 14.48 -10.55 15.80
N GLU A 80 13.44 -10.32 15.00
CA GLU A 80 13.47 -10.45 13.53
C GLU A 80 13.86 -9.15 12.82
N LEU A 81 13.95 -8.03 13.55
CA LEU A 81 14.36 -6.72 13.01
C LEU A 81 15.84 -6.70 12.57
N ASP A 82 16.64 -7.69 12.96
CA ASP A 82 18.10 -7.67 12.80
C ASP A 82 18.69 -8.51 11.63
N ILE A 83 17.92 -9.22 10.80
CA ILE A 83 18.52 -10.16 9.80
C ILE A 83 18.15 -9.93 8.32
N LYS A 84 17.14 -9.13 7.96
CA LYS A 84 16.72 -8.99 6.53
C LYS A 84 16.93 -7.64 5.85
N SER A 85 17.55 -6.66 6.54
CA SER A 85 17.70 -5.29 6.02
C SER A 85 18.94 -5.05 5.13
N LEU A 86 19.78 -6.05 4.80
CA LEU A 86 21.00 -5.82 4.00
C LEU A 86 21.29 -6.79 2.84
N LYS A 87 20.50 -7.85 2.63
CA LYS A 87 20.68 -8.67 1.41
C LYS A 87 19.89 -8.10 0.24
N SER A 88 20.49 -7.09 -0.37
CA SER A 88 20.30 -6.74 -1.78
C SER A 88 20.17 -8.01 -2.61
N THR A 89 19.01 -8.21 -3.22
CA THR A 89 18.91 -8.86 -4.53
C THR A 89 17.89 -8.08 -5.36
N ASN A 90 18.43 -7.07 -6.04
CA ASN A 90 17.93 -6.41 -7.25
C ASN A 90 16.56 -5.68 -7.19
N GLY A 91 16.62 -4.35 -7.07
CA GLY A 91 15.66 -3.47 -7.77
C GLY A 91 14.66 -2.65 -6.95
N GLY A 92 15.01 -2.12 -5.77
CA GLY A 92 14.15 -1.15 -5.10
C GLY A 92 14.70 -0.61 -3.79
N HIS A 93 14.92 0.69 -3.73
CA HIS A 93 15.44 1.43 -2.58
C HIS A 93 14.30 1.73 -1.60
N LEU A 94 14.36 1.28 -0.34
CA LEU A 94 13.58 1.84 0.78
C LEU A 94 14.01 1.26 2.12
N LEU A 95 14.39 2.12 3.07
CA LEU A 95 14.12 2.03 4.53
C LEU A 95 14.56 3.32 5.29
N HIS A 96 14.62 4.49 4.63
CA HIS A 96 15.10 5.71 5.32
C HIS A 96 14.02 6.44 6.13
N SER A 97 12.72 6.24 5.84
CA SER A 97 11.66 7.04 6.49
C SER A 97 11.11 6.47 7.80
N MET A 98 11.40 5.21 8.15
CA MET A 98 10.78 4.56 9.31
C MET A 98 11.45 4.92 10.65
N TYR A 99 12.70 5.40 10.62
CA TYR A 99 13.46 5.75 11.83
C TYR A 99 13.27 7.19 12.32
N LEU A 100 12.59 8.06 11.56
CA LEU A 100 12.45 9.48 11.92
C LEU A 100 11.27 9.78 12.86
N TYR A 101 10.43 8.80 13.20
CA TYR A 101 9.24 8.98 14.03
C TYR A 101 9.33 8.38 15.44
N ILE A 102 10.52 7.95 15.88
CA ILE A 102 10.76 7.48 17.25
C ILE A 102 11.66 8.49 18.00
N GLN A 103 11.17 9.72 18.17
CA GLN A 103 11.75 10.73 19.08
C GLN A 103 10.70 11.12 20.11
#